data_AF-F3NE73-F1
#
_entry.id   AF-F3NE73-F1
#
_cell.length_a   1.000
_cell.length_b   1.000
_cell.length_c   1.000
_cell.angle_alpha   90.00
_cell.angle_beta   90.00
_cell.angle_gamma   90.00
#
_symmetry.space_group_name_H-M   'P 1'
#
loop_
_entity.id
_entity.type
_entity.pdbx_description
1 polymer ?
#
loop_
_entity_poly.entity_id
_entity_poly.type
_entity_poly.pdbx_seq_one_letter_code
_entity_poly.pdbx_strand_id
1 'polypeptide(L)'
;MDLVGQVVTIAAVVIGALTTHLTNHLLERQRVRHVLLTRWDERKLETYAQYVDAVRTCIYSAVALYEARTGLARPIRPNDRLTEDLTDAEAARSRAFERVMLLAHEDVIEAAHEVNTATKAVDWRARGTTDGPLSEWRDLNREAFRAINAFHEAARADLGVLGTFQSADHSARALILPESRRESQPPATGE
;
A
#
# COMPACT_ATOMS: atom_id res chain seq x y z
N MET A 1 -11.69 -68.09 -28.30
CA MET A 1 -11.85 -66.79 -27.63
C MET A 1 -12.62 -65.90 -28.57
N ASP A 2 -13.67 -65.25 -28.09
CA ASP A 2 -14.54 -64.41 -28.91
C ASP A 2 -13.83 -63.08 -29.23
N LEU A 3 -13.57 -62.84 -30.51
CA LEU A 3 -12.94 -61.62 -31.04
C LEU A 3 -13.70 -60.36 -30.60
N VAL A 4 -15.02 -60.46 -30.48
CA VAL A 4 -15.87 -59.36 -30.03
C VAL A 4 -15.54 -58.97 -28.58
N GLY A 5 -15.39 -59.95 -27.69
CA GLY A 5 -15.05 -59.71 -26.28
C GLY A 5 -13.66 -59.05 -26.10
N GLN A 6 -12.68 -59.42 -26.92
CA GLN A 6 -11.34 -58.83 -26.88
C GLN A 6 -11.36 -57.37 -27.34
N VAL A 7 -12.05 -57.06 -28.44
CA VAL A 7 -12.18 -55.67 -28.95
C VAL A 7 -12.89 -54.79 -27.92
N VAL A 8 -13.97 -55.28 -27.30
CA VAL A 8 -14.69 -54.55 -26.25
C VAL A 8 -13.78 -54.25 -25.05
N THR A 9 -12.95 -55.21 -24.64
CA THR A 9 -12.03 -55.04 -23.50
C THR A 9 -10.96 -53.99 -23.80
N ILE A 10 -10.36 -54.04 -24.99
CA ILE A 10 -9.34 -53.05 -25.41
C ILE A 10 -9.96 -51.65 -25.49
N ALA A 11 -11.16 -51.54 -26.06
CA ALA A 11 -11.88 -50.27 -26.15
C ALA A 11 -12.14 -49.66 -24.76
N ALA A 12 -12.59 -50.47 -23.81
CA ALA A 12 -12.84 -50.02 -22.43
C ALA A 12 -11.55 -49.49 -21.75
N VAL A 13 -10.41 -50.18 -21.92
CA VAL A 13 -9.13 -49.75 -21.35
C VAL A 13 -8.64 -48.44 -21.99
N VAL A 14 -8.76 -48.31 -23.31
CA VAL A 14 -8.37 -47.08 -24.02
C VAL A 14 -9.22 -45.90 -23.58
N ILE A 15 -10.53 -46.08 -23.45
CA ILE A 15 -11.45 -45.04 -22.95
C ILE A 15 -11.09 -44.69 -21.51
N GLY A 16 -10.83 -45.68 -20.65
CA GLY A 16 -10.40 -45.46 -19.27
C GLY A 16 -9.11 -44.64 -19.20
N ALA A 17 -8.08 -45.03 -19.97
CA ALA A 17 -6.81 -44.33 -20.02
C ALA A 17 -6.93 -42.89 -20.54
N LEU A 18 -7.72 -42.67 -21.60
CA LEU A 18 -8.00 -41.33 -22.12
C LEU A 18 -8.72 -40.45 -21.10
N THR A 19 -9.71 -41.00 -20.41
CA THR A 19 -10.48 -40.30 -19.38
C THR A 19 -9.57 -39.92 -18.20
N THR A 20 -8.74 -40.85 -17.74
CA THR A 20 -7.75 -40.59 -16.67
C THR A 20 -6.74 -39.53 -17.08
N HIS A 21 -6.19 -39.61 -18.29
CA HIS A 21 -5.23 -38.62 -18.77
C HIS A 21 -5.84 -37.21 -18.89
N LEU A 22 -7.05 -37.10 -19.46
CA LEU A 22 -7.75 -35.82 -19.56
C LEU A 22 -8.08 -35.23 -18.19
N THR A 23 -8.56 -36.07 -17.27
CA THR A 23 -8.88 -35.66 -15.90
C THR A 23 -7.64 -35.16 -15.16
N ASN A 24 -6.53 -35.89 -15.24
CA ASN A 24 -5.27 -35.46 -14.64
C ASN A 24 -4.78 -34.13 -15.23
N HIS A 25 -4.89 -33.94 -16.54
CA HIS A 25 -4.46 -32.70 -17.19
C HIS A 25 -5.30 -31.50 -16.76
N LEU A 26 -6.61 -31.67 -16.59
CA LEU A 26 -7.51 -30.63 -16.10
C LEU A 26 -7.22 -30.27 -14.64
N LEU A 27 -7.03 -31.28 -13.77
CA LEU A 27 -6.68 -31.09 -12.37
C LEU A 27 -5.33 -30.38 -12.21
N GLU A 28 -4.33 -30.77 -12.98
CA GLU A 28 -3.00 -30.13 -12.94
C GLU A 28 -3.08 -28.67 -13.40
N ARG A 29 -3.83 -28.39 -14.46
CA ARG A 29 -4.08 -26.99 -14.91
C ARG A 29 -4.79 -26.16 -13.85
N GLN A 30 -5.81 -26.71 -13.19
CA GLN A 30 -6.51 -26.02 -12.10
C GLN A 30 -5.58 -25.77 -10.91
N ARG A 31 -4.76 -26.76 -10.53
CA ARG A 31 -3.78 -26.64 -9.46
C ARG A 31 -2.74 -25.56 -9.76
N VAL A 32 -2.13 -25.59 -10.94
CA VAL A 32 -1.15 -24.59 -11.37
C VAL A 32 -1.76 -23.19 -11.38
N ARG A 33 -3.00 -23.05 -11.90
CA ARG A 33 -3.71 -21.77 -11.88
C ARG A 33 -3.94 -21.26 -10.46
N HIS A 34 -4.37 -22.12 -9.54
CA HIS A 34 -4.61 -21.75 -8.16
C HIS A 34 -3.31 -21.31 -7.45
N VAL A 35 -2.23 -22.08 -7.61
CA VAL A 35 -0.91 -21.75 -7.06
C VAL A 35 -0.38 -20.42 -7.62
N LEU A 36 -0.57 -20.17 -8.91
CA LEU A 36 -0.17 -18.90 -9.53
C LEU A 36 -0.99 -17.73 -8.98
N LEU A 37 -2.32 -17.87 -8.83
CA LEU A 37 -3.16 -16.82 -8.26
C LEU A 37 -2.72 -16.45 -6.83
N THR A 38 -2.49 -17.44 -5.96
CA THR A 38 -2.02 -17.19 -4.59
C THR A 38 -0.66 -16.47 -4.57
N ARG A 39 0.27 -16.86 -5.46
CA ARG A 39 1.59 -16.21 -5.55
C ARG A 39 1.50 -14.77 -6.04
N TRP A 40 0.56 -14.48 -6.94
CA TRP A 40 0.31 -13.12 -7.40
C TRP A 40 -0.28 -12.26 -6.28
N ASP A 41 -1.20 -12.78 -5.50
CA ASP A 41 -1.79 -12.06 -4.36
C ASP A 41 -0.75 -11.75 -3.27
N GLU A 42 0.12 -12.72 -2.93
CA GLU A 42 1.25 -12.50 -2.02
C GLU A 42 2.19 -11.41 -2.55
N ARG A 43 2.48 -11.43 -3.85
CA ARG A 43 3.37 -10.44 -4.49
C ARG A 43 2.74 -9.05 -4.53
N LYS A 44 1.43 -8.96 -4.74
CA LYS A 44 0.66 -7.71 -4.67
C LYS A 44 0.69 -7.13 -3.26
N LEU A 45 0.35 -7.94 -2.25
CA LEU A 45 0.36 -7.52 -0.85
C LEU A 45 1.74 -6.96 -0.44
N GLU A 46 2.81 -7.67 -0.75
CA GLU A 46 4.18 -7.22 -0.48
C GLU A 46 4.50 -5.90 -1.19
N THR A 47 4.07 -5.76 -2.44
CA THR A 47 4.26 -4.53 -3.22
C THR A 47 3.53 -3.34 -2.61
N TYR A 48 2.28 -3.54 -2.17
CA TYR A 48 1.49 -2.49 -1.53
C TYR A 48 2.06 -2.10 -0.17
N ALA A 49 2.49 -3.08 0.62
CA ALA A 49 3.14 -2.83 1.90
C ALA A 49 4.43 -2.02 1.74
N GLN A 50 5.30 -2.41 0.79
CA GLN A 50 6.54 -1.69 0.50
C GLN A 50 6.29 -0.24 0.03
N TYR A 51 5.25 -0.04 -0.79
CA TYR A 51 4.89 1.31 -1.23
C TYR A 51 4.42 2.18 -0.07
N VAL A 52 3.51 1.68 0.79
CA VAL A 52 3.02 2.41 1.97
C VAL A 52 4.15 2.71 2.95
N ASP A 53 5.08 1.78 3.16
CA ASP A 53 6.25 2.00 4.02
C ASP A 53 7.13 3.14 3.47
N ALA A 54 7.45 3.10 2.17
CA ALA A 54 8.25 4.16 1.54
C ALA A 54 7.56 5.53 1.57
N VAL A 55 6.23 5.56 1.37
CA VAL A 55 5.41 6.78 1.52
C VAL A 55 5.49 7.32 2.96
N ARG A 56 5.36 6.44 3.95
CA ARG A 56 5.45 6.80 5.37
C ARG A 56 6.84 7.36 5.70
N THR A 57 7.92 6.76 5.21
CA THR A 57 9.28 7.29 5.36
C THR A 57 9.39 8.68 4.77
N CYS A 58 8.82 8.94 3.57
CA CYS A 58 8.81 10.28 2.98
C CYS A 58 8.13 11.30 3.89
N ILE A 59 6.95 10.96 4.43
CA ILE A 59 6.21 11.85 5.33
C ILE A 59 7.01 12.14 6.60
N TYR A 60 7.59 11.12 7.23
CA TYR A 60 8.43 11.32 8.43
C TYR A 60 9.64 12.21 8.15
N SER A 61 10.37 11.98 7.05
CA SER A 61 11.50 12.82 6.66
C SER A 61 11.07 14.25 6.37
N ALA A 62 9.92 14.44 5.72
CA ALA A 62 9.37 15.76 5.42
C ALA A 62 8.96 16.52 6.69
N VAL A 63 8.32 15.84 7.64
CA VAL A 63 7.96 16.42 8.95
C VAL A 63 9.22 16.83 9.72
N ALA A 64 10.23 15.96 9.80
CA ALA A 64 11.47 16.28 10.49
C ALA A 64 12.18 17.50 9.88
N LEU A 65 12.24 17.58 8.54
CA LEU A 65 12.80 18.73 7.84
C LEU A 65 11.99 20.01 8.08
N TYR A 66 10.65 19.92 8.02
CA TYR A 66 9.77 21.06 8.26
C TYR A 66 9.94 21.62 9.68
N GLU A 67 9.92 20.76 10.70
CA GLU A 67 10.07 21.16 12.09
C GLU A 67 11.44 21.82 12.36
N ALA A 68 12.50 21.27 11.78
CA ALA A 68 13.84 21.82 11.87
C ALA A 68 13.95 23.19 11.19
N ARG A 69 13.39 23.34 9.99
CA ARG A 69 13.40 24.58 9.20
C ARG A 69 12.57 25.70 9.84
N THR A 70 11.45 25.35 10.46
CA THR A 70 10.51 26.32 11.08
C THR A 70 10.79 26.58 12.56
N GLY A 71 11.77 25.88 13.15
CA GLY A 71 12.11 26.02 14.57
C GLY A 71 11.08 25.45 15.53
N LEU A 72 10.16 24.60 15.05
CA LEU A 72 9.15 23.94 15.89
C LEU A 72 9.77 22.87 16.80
N ALA A 73 10.84 22.23 16.36
CA ALA A 73 11.61 21.29 17.15
C ALA A 73 13.11 21.53 16.95
N ARG A 74 13.91 21.20 17.96
CA ARG A 74 15.37 21.23 17.83
C ARG A 74 15.80 20.03 16.96
N PRO A 75 16.43 20.26 15.80
CA PRO A 75 16.84 19.16 14.95
C PRO A 75 17.89 18.28 15.61
N ILE A 76 17.74 16.96 15.48
CA ILE A 76 18.75 15.97 15.90
C ILE A 76 19.91 15.93 14.89
N ARG A 77 19.64 16.21 13.61
CA ARG A 77 20.61 16.24 12.51
C ARG A 77 20.60 17.59 11.79
N PRO A 78 21.71 18.02 11.16
CA PRO A 78 21.73 19.24 10.34
C PRO A 78 20.68 19.23 9.23
N ASN A 79 20.17 20.41 8.83
CA ASN A 79 19.13 20.53 7.79
C ASN A 79 19.55 19.91 6.46
N ASP A 80 20.82 20.00 6.08
CA ASP A 80 21.33 19.40 4.84
C ASP A 80 21.17 17.87 4.86
N ARG A 81 21.49 17.23 5.99
CA ARG A 81 21.29 15.79 6.19
C ARG A 81 19.80 15.41 6.16
N LEU A 82 18.93 16.21 6.76
CA LEU A 82 17.47 15.97 6.70
C LEU A 82 16.93 16.10 5.27
N THR A 83 17.53 16.99 4.47
CA THR A 83 17.17 17.18 3.05
C THR A 83 17.64 15.99 2.20
N GLU A 84 18.83 15.45 2.48
CA GLU A 84 19.32 14.20 1.90
C GLU A 84 18.42 13.02 2.27
N ASP A 85 18.10 12.84 3.56
CA ASP A 85 17.20 11.79 4.06
C ASP A 85 15.83 11.81 3.36
N LEU A 86 15.27 13.00 3.12
CA LEU A 86 14.01 13.15 2.38
C LEU A 86 14.16 12.78 0.90
N THR A 87 15.27 13.16 0.28
CA THR A 87 15.54 12.84 -1.14
C THR A 87 15.70 11.33 -1.35
N ASP A 88 16.39 10.64 -0.44
CA ASP A 88 16.55 9.19 -0.48
C ASP A 88 15.21 8.46 -0.28
N ALA A 89 14.37 8.96 0.65
CA ALA A 89 13.03 8.45 0.85
C ALA A 89 12.16 8.61 -0.40
N GLU A 90 12.20 9.77 -1.07
CA GLU A 90 11.46 10.00 -2.32
C GLU A 90 11.90 9.07 -3.44
N ALA A 91 13.20 8.79 -3.55
CA ALA A 91 13.74 7.83 -4.52
C ALA A 91 13.25 6.41 -4.22
N ALA A 92 13.19 6.02 -2.95
CA ALA A 92 12.63 4.73 -2.53
C ALA A 92 11.12 4.62 -2.84
N ARG A 93 10.33 5.66 -2.54
CA ARG A 93 8.90 5.73 -2.89
C ARG A 93 8.71 5.59 -4.39
N SER A 94 9.52 6.28 -5.20
CA SER A 94 9.42 6.22 -6.66
C SER A 94 9.67 4.80 -7.18
N ARG A 95 10.70 4.10 -6.69
CA ARG A 95 10.95 2.70 -7.04
C ARG A 95 9.83 1.75 -6.59
N ALA A 96 9.23 2.00 -5.43
CA ALA A 96 8.10 1.21 -4.96
C ALA A 96 6.84 1.46 -5.79
N PHE A 97 6.61 2.70 -6.20
CA PHE A 97 5.49 3.08 -7.07
C PHE A 97 5.55 2.38 -8.44
N GLU A 98 6.73 2.29 -9.06
CA GLU A 98 6.89 1.52 -10.31
C GLU A 98 6.47 0.06 -10.16
N ARG A 99 6.66 -0.56 -8.98
CA ARG A 99 6.19 -1.93 -8.72
C ARG A 99 4.67 -2.00 -8.63
N VAL A 100 4.04 -0.99 -8.04
CA VAL A 100 2.57 -0.87 -8.01
C VAL A 100 2.04 -0.79 -9.45
N MET A 101 2.63 0.06 -10.29
CA MET A 101 2.25 0.19 -11.71
C MET A 101 2.31 -1.13 -12.49
N LEU A 102 3.20 -2.04 -12.13
CA LEU A 102 3.37 -3.33 -12.82
C LEU A 102 2.38 -4.41 -12.38
N LEU A 103 1.85 -4.33 -11.16
CA LEU A 103 1.16 -5.46 -10.52
C LEU A 103 -0.30 -5.15 -10.14
N ALA A 104 -0.64 -3.88 -9.99
CA ALA A 104 -1.91 -3.46 -9.43
C ALA A 104 -3.00 -3.31 -10.48
N HIS A 105 -4.27 -3.40 -10.04
CA HIS A 105 -5.39 -2.96 -10.86
C HIS A 105 -5.46 -1.43 -10.93
N GLU A 106 -6.22 -0.94 -11.91
CA GLU A 106 -6.36 0.49 -12.24
C GLU A 106 -6.76 1.36 -11.03
N ASP A 107 -7.74 0.93 -10.23
CA ASP A 107 -8.20 1.67 -9.04
C ASP A 107 -7.07 1.88 -8.00
N VAL A 108 -6.20 0.88 -7.83
CA VAL A 108 -5.05 0.98 -6.92
C VAL A 108 -3.98 1.92 -7.48
N ILE A 109 -3.78 1.90 -8.79
CA ILE A 109 -2.87 2.80 -9.50
C ILE A 109 -3.34 4.25 -9.36
N GLU A 110 -4.62 4.51 -9.57
CA GLU A 110 -5.22 5.84 -9.41
C GLU A 110 -5.04 6.35 -7.97
N ALA A 111 -5.42 5.53 -6.98
CA ALA A 111 -5.25 5.90 -5.58
C ALA A 111 -3.76 6.14 -5.21
N ALA A 112 -2.83 5.39 -5.79
CA ALA A 112 -1.39 5.61 -5.59
C ALA A 112 -0.90 6.93 -6.24
N HIS A 113 -1.48 7.33 -7.37
CA HIS A 113 -1.21 8.65 -7.95
C HIS A 113 -1.70 9.79 -7.04
N GLU A 114 -2.86 9.63 -6.40
CA GLU A 114 -3.37 10.59 -5.41
C GLU A 114 -2.42 10.69 -4.20
N VAL A 115 -1.94 9.56 -3.69
CA VAL A 115 -0.94 9.52 -2.61
C VAL A 115 0.34 10.25 -3.02
N ASN A 116 0.86 9.99 -4.21
CA ASN A 116 2.06 10.67 -4.72
C ASN A 116 1.83 12.19 -4.84
N THR A 117 0.67 12.61 -5.32
CA THR A 117 0.31 14.03 -5.46
C THR A 117 0.23 14.72 -4.10
N ALA A 118 -0.52 14.14 -3.16
CA ALA A 118 -0.70 14.69 -1.82
C ALA A 118 0.63 14.76 -1.05
N THR A 119 1.45 13.70 -1.13
CA THR A 119 2.76 13.67 -0.47
C THR A 119 3.79 14.60 -1.12
N LYS A 120 3.64 14.90 -2.41
CA LYS A 120 4.50 15.90 -3.08
C LYS A 120 4.22 17.31 -2.58
N ALA A 121 2.96 17.64 -2.28
CA ALA A 121 2.63 18.92 -1.66
C ALA A 121 3.24 19.06 -0.25
N VAL A 122 3.25 17.98 0.53
CA VAL A 122 3.95 17.92 1.83
C VAL A 122 5.45 18.13 1.66
N ASP A 123 6.09 17.45 0.71
CA ASP A 123 7.51 17.60 0.39
C ASP A 123 7.87 19.06 0.03
N TRP A 124 7.10 19.68 -0.87
CA TRP A 124 7.31 21.08 -1.25
C TRP A 124 7.21 22.05 -0.06
N ARG A 125 6.26 21.85 0.85
CA ARG A 125 6.14 22.68 2.06
C ARG A 125 7.28 22.40 3.04
N ALA A 126 7.75 21.16 3.17
CA ALA A 126 8.90 20.81 4.01
C ALA A 126 10.19 21.49 3.54
N ARG A 127 10.47 21.42 2.23
CA ARG A 127 11.65 22.03 1.59
C ARG A 127 11.59 23.57 1.52
N GLY A 128 10.44 24.17 1.82
CA GLY A 128 10.23 25.61 1.69
C GLY A 128 10.07 26.10 0.25
N THR A 129 9.72 25.19 -0.67
CA THR A 129 9.34 25.53 -2.05
C THR A 129 7.99 26.25 -2.08
N THR A 130 7.13 25.96 -1.11
CA THR A 130 5.91 26.72 -0.83
C THR A 130 5.91 27.16 0.62
N ASP A 131 5.29 28.31 0.90
CA ASP A 131 5.09 28.84 2.23
C ASP A 131 3.62 28.80 2.63
N GLY A 132 3.34 28.97 3.92
CA GLY A 132 2.00 29.10 4.47
C GLY A 132 1.95 28.82 5.97
N PRO A 133 0.85 29.17 6.65
CA PRO A 133 0.68 28.97 8.08
C PRO A 133 0.71 27.49 8.47
N LEU A 134 0.96 27.24 9.77
CA LEU A 134 0.98 25.90 10.35
C LEU A 134 -0.36 25.15 10.18
N SER A 135 -1.48 25.87 10.09
CA SER A 135 -2.80 25.27 9.81
C SER A 135 -2.82 24.57 8.45
N GLU A 136 -2.32 25.23 7.40
CA GLU A 136 -2.25 24.64 6.06
C GLU A 136 -1.27 23.47 6.00
N TRP A 137 -0.14 23.54 6.72
CA TRP A 137 0.76 22.39 6.85
C TRP A 137 0.05 21.16 7.42
N ARG A 138 -0.80 21.36 8.43
CA ARG A 138 -1.62 20.28 9.00
C ARG A 138 -2.66 19.78 8.01
N ASP A 139 -3.24 20.64 7.18
CA ASP A 139 -4.17 20.26 6.11
C ASP A 139 -3.50 19.40 5.03
N LEU A 140 -2.29 19.78 4.58
CA LEU A 140 -1.52 18.97 3.63
C LEU A 140 -1.26 17.56 4.16
N ASN A 141 -0.87 17.45 5.43
CA ASN A 141 -0.66 16.14 6.06
C ASN A 141 -1.97 15.35 6.19
N ARG A 142 -3.08 16.00 6.58
CA ARG A 142 -4.41 15.37 6.62
C ARG A 142 -4.81 14.81 5.25
N GLU A 143 -4.54 15.54 4.19
CA GLU A 143 -4.85 15.12 2.83
C GLU A 143 -4.01 13.92 2.40
N ALA A 144 -2.71 13.93 2.69
CA ALA A 144 -1.84 12.76 2.47
C ALA A 144 -2.36 11.51 3.20
N PHE A 145 -2.84 11.65 4.44
CA PHE A 145 -3.45 10.53 5.17
C PHE A 145 -4.75 10.02 4.54
N ARG A 146 -5.60 10.93 4.02
CA ARG A 146 -6.82 10.53 3.33
C ARG A 146 -6.50 9.74 2.06
N ALA A 147 -5.56 10.22 1.26
CA ALA A 147 -5.11 9.51 0.06
C ALA A 147 -4.52 8.12 0.41
N ILE A 148 -3.73 8.02 1.48
CA ILE A 148 -3.19 6.73 1.94
C ILE A 148 -4.31 5.78 2.37
N ASN A 149 -5.35 6.27 3.05
CA ASN A 149 -6.50 5.44 3.41
C ASN A 149 -7.29 4.97 2.18
N ALA A 150 -7.48 5.84 1.19
CA ALA A 150 -8.10 5.47 -0.08
C ALA A 150 -7.28 4.40 -0.81
N PHE A 151 -5.95 4.53 -0.83
CA PHE A 151 -5.06 3.51 -1.37
C PHE A 151 -5.20 2.17 -0.63
N HIS A 152 -5.30 2.16 0.70
CA HIS A 152 -5.52 0.92 1.45
C HIS A 152 -6.87 0.26 1.09
N GLU A 153 -7.94 1.03 0.92
CA GLU A 153 -9.24 0.48 0.54
C GLU A 153 -9.20 -0.10 -0.87
N ALA A 154 -8.60 0.61 -1.83
CA ALA A 154 -8.39 0.10 -3.18
C ALA A 154 -7.54 -1.18 -3.18
N ALA A 155 -6.45 -1.21 -2.41
CA ALA A 155 -5.58 -2.37 -2.29
C ALA A 155 -6.29 -3.57 -1.66
N ARG A 156 -7.17 -3.34 -0.66
CA ARG A 156 -7.99 -4.40 -0.05
C ARG A 156 -8.98 -4.98 -1.05
N ALA A 157 -9.65 -4.11 -1.81
CA ALA A 157 -10.58 -4.53 -2.87
C ALA A 157 -9.86 -5.35 -3.93
N ASP A 158 -8.67 -4.92 -4.36
CA ASP A 158 -7.84 -5.64 -5.33
C ASP A 158 -7.39 -7.03 -4.84
N LEU A 159 -7.10 -7.16 -3.55
CA LEU A 159 -6.75 -8.43 -2.91
C LEU A 159 -7.97 -9.31 -2.57
N GLY A 160 -9.19 -8.86 -2.89
CA GLY A 160 -10.43 -9.57 -2.57
C GLY A 160 -10.75 -9.64 -1.07
N VAL A 161 -10.17 -8.74 -0.26
CA VAL A 161 -10.41 -8.69 1.19
C VAL A 161 -11.76 -8.02 1.45
N LEU A 162 -12.74 -8.80 1.90
CA LEU A 162 -14.08 -8.32 2.21
C LEU A 162 -14.12 -7.49 3.51
N GLY A 163 -14.99 -6.48 3.54
CA GLY A 163 -15.29 -5.63 4.71
C GLY A 163 -14.75 -4.21 4.59
N THR A 164 -15.54 -3.24 5.05
CA THR A 164 -15.23 -1.81 4.98
C THR A 164 -14.16 -1.44 6.00
N PHE A 165 -13.05 -0.83 5.56
CA PHE A 165 -12.05 -0.29 6.47
C PHE A 165 -12.58 0.98 7.15
N GLN A 166 -12.91 0.90 8.44
CA GLN A 166 -13.28 2.08 9.23
C GLN A 166 -12.02 2.85 9.67
N SER A 167 -11.43 3.63 8.74
CA SER A 167 -10.28 4.51 9.02
C SER A 167 -10.55 5.55 10.11
N ALA A 168 -11.80 5.91 10.35
CA ALA A 168 -12.17 6.94 11.32
C ALA A 168 -11.80 6.57 12.77
N ASP A 169 -11.80 5.26 13.11
CA ASP A 169 -11.51 4.77 14.46
C ASP A 169 -10.05 4.31 14.65
N HIS A 170 -9.37 3.89 13.59
CA HIS A 170 -7.94 3.49 13.63
C HIS A 170 -7.08 4.56 12.96
N SER A 171 -6.99 5.73 13.59
CA SER A 171 -6.23 6.83 12.99
C SER A 171 -4.72 6.56 13.08
N ALA A 172 -4.13 6.12 11.96
CA ALA A 172 -2.70 6.25 11.70
C ALA A 172 -2.23 7.72 11.86
N ARG A 173 -3.18 8.67 11.83
CA ARG A 173 -3.03 10.08 12.21
C ARG A 173 -2.33 10.24 13.56
N ALA A 174 -2.69 9.46 14.59
CA ALA A 174 -2.06 9.53 15.91
C ALA A 174 -0.65 8.91 15.97
N LEU A 175 -0.31 8.05 15.01
CA LEU A 175 0.97 7.34 14.96
C LEU A 175 2.09 8.15 14.28
N ILE A 176 1.72 9.14 13.46
CA ILE A 176 2.67 9.96 12.69
C ILE A 176 2.75 11.39 13.19
N LEU A 177 1.62 11.94 13.67
CA LEU A 177 1.58 13.21 14.35
C LEU A 177 0.93 12.94 15.71
N PRO A 178 1.65 13.08 16.85
CA PRO A 178 0.99 13.00 18.14
C PRO A 178 -0.18 13.98 18.12
N GLU A 179 -1.36 13.55 18.58
CA GLU A 179 -2.47 14.47 18.81
C GLU A 179 -1.91 15.60 19.66
N SER A 180 -1.73 16.77 19.06
CA SER A 180 -1.15 17.91 19.74
C SER A 180 -2.03 18.17 20.95
N ARG A 181 -1.50 17.79 22.13
CA ARG A 181 -1.96 18.09 23.48
C ARG A 181 -3.40 18.61 23.43
N ARG A 182 -4.38 17.70 23.55
CA ARG A 182 -5.77 18.05 23.86
C ARG A 182 -5.70 19.24 24.81
N GLU A 183 -6.21 20.35 24.31
CA GLU A 183 -6.56 21.56 25.02
C GLU A 183 -5.79 21.74 26.33
N SER A 184 -4.92 22.73 26.38
CA SER A 184 -4.65 23.48 27.60
C SER A 184 -5.96 23.65 28.38
N GLN A 185 -6.23 22.71 29.28
CA GLN A 185 -7.35 22.75 30.19
C GLN A 185 -7.01 23.91 31.12
N PRO A 186 -7.75 25.03 31.09
CA PRO A 186 -7.58 26.03 32.13
C PRO A 186 -7.84 25.32 33.46
N PRO A 187 -7.11 25.67 34.53
CA PRO A 187 -7.39 25.11 35.84
C PRO A 187 -8.87 25.35 36.14
N ALA A 188 -9.56 24.29 36.57
CA ALA A 188 -10.87 24.42 37.19
C ALA A 188 -10.72 25.39 38.37
N THR A 189 -11.04 26.64 38.11
CA THR A 189 -11.28 27.66 39.12
C THR A 189 -12.68 27.38 39.63
N GLY A 190 -12.76 27.16 40.94
CA GLY A 190 -13.84 26.41 41.57
C GLY A 190 -15.16 27.16 41.74
N GLU A 191 -16.10 26.39 42.28
CA GLU A 191 -16.87 26.69 43.49
C GLU A 191 -16.92 25.42 44.36
#